data_AF-A0A9D6R4Y2-F1
#
_entry.id   AF-A0A9D6R4Y2-F1
#
_cell.length_a   1.000
_cell.length_b   1.000
_cell.length_c   1.000
_cell.angle_alpha   90.00
_cell.angle_beta   90.00
_cell.angle_gamma   90.00
#
_symmetry.space_group_name_H-M   'P 1'
#
loop_
_entity.id
_entity.type
_entity.pdbx_description
1 polymer ?
#
loop_
_entity_poly.entity_id
_entity_poly.type
_entity_poly.pdbx_seq_one_letter_code
_entity_poly.pdbx_strand_id
1 'polypeptide(L)'
;MLERSDDTGDEATLVRALEALRSRVTNGVGALVLSSTDAVQLFREYELEWVTEPKHARGLLQRLGFRSGSHRVPGKEKPVRGYKMTYAEMTDLWERYGSTASADEHEAETEATEHA
;
A
#
# COMPACT_ATOMS: atom_id res chain seq x y z
N MET A 1 -7.77 8.78 28.30
CA MET A 1 -6.37 8.58 27.87
C MET A 1 -6.38 7.28 27.07
N LEU A 2 -5.95 7.35 25.80
CA LEU A 2 -5.81 6.28 24.79
C LEU A 2 -6.99 5.34 24.51
N GLU A 3 -7.86 5.77 23.59
CA GLU A 3 -8.49 4.85 22.62
C GLU A 3 -7.68 4.95 21.32
N ARG A 4 -6.64 4.12 21.20
CA ARG A 4 -5.91 3.85 19.95
C ARG A 4 -6.02 2.34 19.69
N SER A 5 -7.15 1.88 19.17
CA SER A 5 -7.35 0.43 18.96
C SER A 5 -8.03 0.06 17.64
N ASP A 6 -8.13 1.00 16.68
CA ASP A 6 -8.61 0.70 15.32
C ASP A 6 -7.55 0.96 14.23
N ASP A 7 -6.40 1.55 14.60
CA ASP A 7 -5.38 2.00 13.63
C ASP A 7 -4.51 0.84 13.09
N THR A 8 -4.28 -0.20 13.90
CA THR A 8 -3.41 -1.34 13.54
C THR A 8 -3.98 -2.18 12.40
N GLY A 9 -5.31 -2.39 12.36
CA GLY A 9 -5.96 -3.12 11.26
C GLY A 9 -5.92 -2.35 9.94
N ASP A 10 -5.88 -1.03 10.03
CA ASP A 10 -5.80 -0.15 8.89
C ASP A 10 -4.36 0.01 8.38
N GLU A 11 -3.38 0.06 9.29
CA GLU A 11 -1.96 0.08 8.92
C GLU A 11 -1.52 -1.21 8.24
N ALA A 12 -1.88 -2.39 8.78
CA ALA A 12 -1.58 -3.67 8.14
C ALA A 12 -2.19 -3.77 6.73
N THR A 13 -3.39 -3.21 6.56
CA THR A 13 -4.06 -3.11 5.26
C THR A 13 -3.29 -2.20 4.29
N LEU A 14 -2.79 -1.06 4.77
CA LEU A 14 -1.96 -0.15 3.98
C LEU A 14 -0.63 -0.78 3.57
N VAL A 15 0.02 -1.54 4.47
CA VAL A 15 1.26 -2.27 4.18
C VAL A 15 1.02 -3.30 3.08
N ARG A 16 -0.02 -4.14 3.19
CA ARG A 16 -0.37 -5.11 2.14
C ARG A 16 -0.68 -4.45 0.80
N ALA A 17 -1.42 -3.35 0.82
CA ALA A 17 -1.69 -2.57 -0.37
C ALA A 17 -0.38 -2.04 -1.00
N LEU A 18 0.55 -1.57 -0.17
CA LEU A 18 1.83 -1.06 -0.60
C LEU A 18 2.74 -2.16 -1.19
N GLU A 19 2.75 -3.35 -0.59
CA GLU A 19 3.42 -4.53 -1.15
C GLU A 19 2.90 -4.88 -2.54
N ALA A 20 1.58 -4.89 -2.70
CA ALA A 20 0.92 -5.16 -3.99
C ALA A 20 1.37 -4.17 -5.07
N LEU A 21 1.41 -2.88 -4.73
CA LEU A 21 1.81 -1.83 -5.65
C LEU A 21 3.30 -1.88 -5.98
N ARG A 22 4.15 -2.12 -4.97
CA ARG A 22 5.60 -2.25 -5.14
C ARG A 22 5.99 -3.41 -6.04
N SER A 23 5.27 -4.53 -5.97
CA SER A 23 5.46 -5.68 -6.88
C SER A 23 5.27 -5.31 -8.36
N ARG A 24 4.40 -4.33 -8.65
CA ARG A 24 4.16 -3.83 -10.02
C ARG A 24 5.07 -2.66 -10.41
N VAL A 25 5.59 -1.91 -9.45
CA VAL A 25 6.50 -0.77 -9.68
C VAL A 25 7.95 -1.26 -9.65
N THR A 26 8.50 -1.58 -10.82
CA THR A 26 9.88 -2.04 -10.94
C THR A 26 10.87 -0.89 -11.13
N ASN A 27 12.08 -1.06 -10.61
CA ASN A 27 13.17 -0.12 -10.83
C ASN A 27 13.51 -0.10 -12.32
N GLY A 28 13.44 1.09 -12.95
CA GLY A 28 13.63 1.29 -14.39
C GLY A 28 12.35 1.56 -15.19
N VAL A 29 11.16 1.33 -14.62
CA VAL A 29 9.88 1.77 -15.22
C VAL A 29 9.54 3.13 -14.64
N GLY A 30 9.62 4.19 -15.47
CA GLY A 30 9.56 5.57 -15.00
C GLY A 30 8.34 5.91 -14.12
N ALA A 31 7.15 5.41 -14.47
CA ALA A 31 5.98 5.45 -13.60
C ALA A 31 4.96 4.37 -14.00
N LEU A 32 4.38 3.70 -13.00
CA LEU A 32 3.19 2.89 -13.18
C LEU A 32 1.96 3.80 -13.17
N VAL A 33 1.03 3.56 -14.09
CA VAL A 33 -0.30 4.18 -14.04
C VAL A 33 -1.30 3.06 -13.87
N LEU A 34 -1.98 3.07 -12.73
CA LEU A 34 -2.95 2.04 -12.37
C LEU A 34 -4.36 2.64 -12.34
N SER A 35 -5.33 2.00 -13.00
CA SER A 35 -6.73 2.41 -12.88
C SER A 35 -7.34 1.88 -11.57
N SER A 36 -8.42 2.48 -11.08
CA SER A 36 -9.12 1.96 -9.90
C SER A 36 -9.61 0.51 -10.10
N THR A 37 -9.95 0.13 -11.33
CA THR A 37 -10.43 -1.22 -11.67
C THR A 37 -9.28 -2.23 -11.65
N ASP A 38 -8.13 -1.86 -12.20
CA ASP A 38 -6.93 -2.72 -12.15
C ASP A 38 -6.41 -2.85 -10.71
N ALA A 39 -6.51 -1.78 -9.92
CA ALA A 39 -6.14 -1.79 -8.51
C ALA A 39 -6.98 -2.77 -7.69
N VAL A 40 -8.27 -2.93 -7.98
CA VAL A 40 -9.12 -3.94 -7.33
C VAL A 40 -8.55 -5.34 -7.54
N GLN A 41 -8.19 -5.69 -8.78
CA GLN A 41 -7.63 -7.01 -9.07
C GLN A 41 -6.31 -7.21 -8.34
N LEU A 42 -5.42 -6.22 -8.41
CA LEU A 42 -4.12 -6.26 -7.75
C LEU A 42 -4.24 -6.44 -6.23
N PHE A 43 -5.12 -5.68 -5.57
CA PHE A 43 -5.29 -5.78 -4.13
C PHE A 43 -5.88 -7.13 -3.71
N ARG A 44 -6.77 -7.72 -4.52
CA ARG A 44 -7.27 -9.08 -4.27
C ARG A 44 -6.19 -10.15 -4.39
N GLU A 45 -5.20 -9.98 -5.27
CA GLU A 45 -4.04 -10.88 -5.36
C GLU A 45 -3.20 -10.86 -4.06
N TYR A 46 -3.30 -9.81 -3.25
CA TYR A 46 -2.57 -9.59 -1.99
C TYR A 46 -3.47 -9.71 -0.77
N GLU A 47 -4.45 -10.62 -0.82
CA GLU A 47 -5.33 -10.98 0.30
C GLU A 47 -6.19 -9.83 0.85
N LEU A 48 -6.36 -8.74 0.10
CA LEU A 48 -7.29 -7.65 0.44
C LEU A 48 -8.67 -7.96 -0.16
N GLU A 49 -9.29 -9.06 0.30
CA GLU A 49 -10.54 -9.59 -0.28
C GLU A 49 -11.74 -8.64 -0.16
N TRP A 50 -11.74 -7.76 0.85
CA TRP A 50 -12.76 -6.72 1.04
C TRP A 50 -12.74 -5.65 -0.06
N VAL A 51 -11.65 -5.55 -0.82
CA VAL A 51 -11.53 -4.65 -1.98
C VAL A 51 -12.20 -5.31 -3.19
N THR A 52 -13.53 -5.23 -3.23
CA THR A 52 -14.35 -5.77 -4.31
C THR A 52 -14.77 -4.71 -5.34
N GLU A 53 -14.77 -3.44 -4.93
CA GLU A 53 -15.27 -2.33 -5.74
C GLU A 53 -14.18 -1.27 -5.99
N PRO A 54 -14.21 -0.57 -7.15
CA PRO A 54 -13.24 0.49 -7.46
C PRO A 54 -13.21 1.63 -6.44
N LYS A 55 -14.30 1.84 -5.69
CA LYS A 55 -14.38 2.84 -4.62
C LYS A 55 -13.50 2.47 -3.41
N HIS A 56 -13.40 1.19 -3.08
CA HIS A 56 -12.56 0.68 -2.00
C HIS A 56 -11.08 0.84 -2.37
N ALA A 57 -10.70 0.41 -3.58
CA ALA A 57 -9.36 0.59 -4.09
C ALA A 57 -8.96 2.07 -4.16
N ARG A 58 -9.87 2.94 -4.60
CA ARG A 58 -9.67 4.40 -4.57
C ARG A 58 -9.40 4.91 -3.15
N GLY A 59 -10.17 4.44 -2.17
CA GLY A 59 -9.97 4.82 -0.77
C GLY A 59 -8.56 4.52 -0.29
N LEU A 60 -8.08 3.29 -0.51
CA LEU A 60 -6.72 2.87 -0.16
C LEU A 60 -5.64 3.71 -0.84
N LEU A 61 -5.79 3.92 -2.15
CA LEU A 61 -4.84 4.72 -2.92
C LEU A 61 -4.78 6.17 -2.41
N GLN A 62 -5.92 6.74 -2.05
CA GLN A 62 -5.99 8.09 -1.48
C GLN A 62 -5.36 8.16 -0.07
N ARG A 63 -5.51 7.11 0.75
CA ARG A 63 -4.86 7.02 2.07
C ARG A 63 -3.34 6.93 1.97
N LEU A 64 -2.85 6.20 0.97
CA LEU A 64 -1.41 6.17 0.63
C LEU A 64 -0.92 7.48 -0.01
N GLY A 65 -1.78 8.49 -0.20
CA GLY A 65 -1.42 9.80 -0.72
C GLY A 65 -1.51 9.95 -2.25
N PHE A 66 -1.87 8.89 -2.97
CA PHE A 66 -1.98 8.95 -4.43
C PHE A 66 -3.20 9.73 -4.89
N ARG A 67 -3.01 10.58 -5.90
CA ARG A 67 -4.07 11.39 -6.50
C ARG A 67 -4.45 10.84 -7.87
N SER A 68 -5.76 10.77 -8.12
CA SER A 68 -6.27 10.36 -9.43
C SER A 68 -6.04 11.48 -10.45
N GLY A 69 -5.46 11.14 -11.59
CA GLY A 69 -5.25 12.05 -12.71
C GLY A 69 -5.59 11.41 -14.05
N SER A 70 -5.63 12.23 -15.10
CA SER A 70 -5.68 11.74 -16.48
C SER A 70 -4.26 11.56 -16.97
N HIS A 71 -3.88 10.33 -17.31
CA HIS A 71 -2.52 9.98 -17.69
C HIS A 71 -2.50 9.34 -19.08
N ARG A 72 -1.51 9.73 -19.89
CA ARG A 72 -1.27 9.10 -21.18
C ARG A 72 -0.42 7.86 -20.94
N VAL A 73 -1.03 6.69 -21.12
CA VAL A 73 -0.36 5.40 -20.95
C VAL A 73 0.12 4.91 -22.33
N PRO A 74 1.40 4.50 -22.48
CA PRO A 74 1.87 3.93 -23.74
C PRO A 74 1.04 2.70 -24.10
N GLY A 75 0.59 2.61 -25.36
CA GLY A 75 -0.30 1.53 -25.82
C GLY A 75 -1.80 1.79 -25.64
N LYS A 76 -2.20 2.94 -25.09
CA LYS A 76 -3.62 3.37 -25.06
C LYS A 76 -3.79 4.63 -25.92
N GLU A 77 -4.75 4.60 -26.84
CA GLU A 77 -5.06 5.76 -27.70
C GLU A 77 -5.63 6.95 -26.92
N LYS A 78 -6.38 6.68 -25.84
CA LYS A 78 -7.01 7.71 -25.00
C LYS A 78 -6.30 7.80 -23.65
N PRO A 79 -6.22 9.01 -23.05
CA PRO A 79 -5.75 9.15 -21.68
C PRO A 79 -6.61 8.31 -20.74
N VAL A 80 -5.96 7.54 -19.89
CA VAL A 80 -6.62 6.70 -18.90
C VAL A 80 -6.66 7.46 -17.59
N ARG A 81 -7.80 7.44 -16.92
CA ARG A 81 -7.91 7.95 -15.56
C ARG A 81 -7.32 6.92 -14.61
N GLY A 82 -6.30 7.31 -13.86
CA GLY A 82 -5.59 6.40 -12.97
C GLY A 82 -4.74 7.13 -11.94
N TYR A 83 -3.95 6.36 -11.22
CA TYR A 83 -3.04 6.82 -10.20
C TYR A 83 -1.64 6.58 -10.72
N LYS A 84 -0.89 7.67 -10.88
CA LYS A 84 0.52 7.60 -11.25
C LYS A 84 1.33 7.33 -9.99
N MET A 85 2.24 6.37 -10.09
CA MET A 85 3.08 5.90 -9.00
C MET A 85 4.49 5.75 -9.54
N THR A 86 5.44 6.47 -8.93
CA THR A 86 6.85 6.33 -9.27
C THR A 86 7.56 5.39 -8.29
N TYR A 87 8.68 4.84 -8.72
CA TYR A 87 9.53 4.03 -7.84
C TYR A 87 9.97 4.82 -6.60
N ALA A 88 10.32 6.10 -6.76
CA ALA A 88 10.72 6.96 -5.64
C ALA A 88 9.59 7.17 -4.62
N GLU A 89 8.35 7.44 -5.07
CA GLU A 89 7.19 7.53 -4.18
C GLU A 89 6.92 6.21 -3.45
N MET A 90 7.09 5.08 -4.15
CA MET A 90 6.92 3.75 -3.57
C MET A 90 7.95 3.47 -2.48
N THR A 91 9.22 3.83 -2.71
CA THR A 91 10.29 3.68 -1.73
C THR A 91 10.06 4.56 -0.50
N ASP A 92 9.72 5.84 -0.69
CA ASP A 92 9.43 6.76 0.43
C ASP A 92 8.25 6.26 1.29
N LEU A 93 7.18 5.79 0.66
CA LEU A 93 6.06 5.19 1.38
C LEU A 93 6.48 3.90 2.12
N TRP A 94 7.33 3.08 1.51
CA TRP A 94 7.83 1.85 2.14
C TRP A 94 8.71 2.14 3.35
N GLU A 95 9.52 3.18 3.31
CA GLU A 95 10.33 3.57 4.47
C GLU A 95 9.45 4.05 5.64
N ARG A 96 8.32 4.71 5.32
CA ARG A 96 7.36 5.22 6.33
C ARG A 96 6.50 4.13 6.95
N TYR A 97 5.98 3.20 6.15
CA TYR A 97 5.03 2.17 6.62
C TYR A 97 5.66 0.77 6.78
N GLY A 98 6.76 0.48 6.08
CA GLY A 98 7.48 -0.78 6.22
C GLY A 98 8.33 -0.85 7.50
N SER A 99 8.74 0.30 8.05
CA SER A 99 9.49 0.35 9.31
C SER A 99 8.61 0.09 10.54
N THR A 100 7.30 0.40 10.48
CA THR A 100 6.38 0.11 11.59
C THR A 100 6.02 -1.37 11.68
N ALA A 101 5.96 -2.09 10.54
CA ALA A 101 5.73 -3.54 10.53
C ALA A 101 6.89 -4.35 11.13
N SER A 102 8.13 -3.85 11.08
CA SER A 102 9.32 -4.53 11.65
C SER A 102 9.63 -4.11 13.10
N ALA A 103 8.90 -3.15 13.67
CA ALA A 103 9.14 -2.70 15.04
C ALA A 103 8.40 -3.55 16.10
N ASP A 104 7.43 -4.38 15.69
CA ASP A 104 6.58 -5.17 16.61
C ASP A 104 7.21 -6.52 17.03
N GLU A 105 8.32 -6.95 16.42
CA GLU A 105 9.00 -8.21 16.78
C GLU A 105 10.11 -8.06 17.85
N HIS A 106 10.29 -6.87 18.44
CA HIS A 106 11.40 -6.61 19.38
C HIS A 106 11.00 -6.30 20.83
N GLU A 107 9.75 -6.60 21.25
CA GLU A 107 9.30 -6.48 22.65
C GLU A 107 8.91 -7.82 23.32
N ALA A 108 9.29 -8.97 22.75
CA ALA A 108 8.97 -10.28 23.31
C ALA A 108 10.18 -11.06 23.89
N GLU A 109 11.29 -10.39 24.22
CA GLU A 109 12.44 -11.04 24.87
C GLU A 109 13.03 -10.19 26.00
N THR A 110 12.21 -9.83 27.00
CA THR A 110 12.71 -9.41 28.32
C THR A 110 11.90 -9.99 29.47
N GLU A 111 11.65 -11.30 29.44
CA GLU A 111 11.31 -12.02 30.68
C GLU A 111 12.01 -13.37 30.73
N ALA A 112 13.34 -13.32 30.58
CA ALA A 112 14.20 -14.39 31.01
C ALA A 112 14.77 -14.04 32.40
N THR A 113 14.42 -14.89 33.36
CA THR A 113 15.26 -15.25 34.52
C THR A 113 15.16 -14.37 35.77
N GLU A 114 14.06 -14.49 36.52
CA GLU A 114 14.14 -14.37 37.98
C GLU A 114 13.10 -15.28 38.66
N HIS A 115 13.50 -16.51 38.96
CA HIS A 115 13.15 -17.19 40.22
C HIS A 115 13.98 -18.47 40.34
N ALA A 116 15.14 -18.31 40.97
CA ALA A 116 15.86 -19.38 41.65
C ALA A 116 15.30 -19.53 43.08
#